data_AF-A0A3M2D332-F1
#
_entry.id   AF-A0A3M2D332-F1
#
_cell.length_a   1.000
_cell.length_b   1.000
_cell.length_c   1.000
_cell.angle_alpha   90.00
_cell.angle_beta   90.00
_cell.angle_gamma   90.00
#
_symmetry.space_group_name_H-M   'P 1'
#
loop_
_entity.id
_entity.type
_entity.pdbx_description
1 polymer ?
#
loop_
_entity_poly.entity_id
_entity_poly.type
_entity_poly.pdbx_seq_one_letter_code
_entity_poly.pdbx_strand_id
1 'polypeptide(L)'
;MAKLHEYQAKEILRAHGIETPRGRVVFSAEEASKVAENLGGKVVVKAQIHSTSRAAKGGIKFANSPEEAKRVTSEMLGKLIGENFCEAVLIEEKLEIEQEFYLGFIIDTVLKRPILIFSEVGGSGIEERAETTKKLVCSVRREPEIQQIKQICSDERIASVLQKLYRVAKSCEARSAEINPLALLKNGKIFALDCRISVDDYAVFRHPDLPIEIPRELGHTPTKLEKIAWEVEKNDYRGTFYFVEILQEDESKIKIGFHGAGGGGSMASLDAAQAVGLKPACYVDTSGSPPASKIYRAARIILSIPGIRGYFLSGSGVASQEQFILARGIIKAFLEVKPKIPAVLRLGGNGEEVAKELVEKYARFLPAPMEAYQKIHSAEFCASRLKDLIQAFESNKNQSEQPCKNTSKQGAKINEQNQVTPNSEAVAEKGFEETHERAFDSSLPKPFFSTSADAKLYEFKTRTGRIIFNHSVFSTESAAKIVESCPTKILKLSERNLPVLAIEPEEAERGKCIECLACEFASWESGIGGVKIEFPIKNLA
;
A
#
# COMPACT_ATOMS: atom_id res chain seq x y z
N MET A 1 0.06 2.24 -12.98
CA MET A 1 1.19 2.38 -13.91
C MET A 1 2.36 2.95 -13.15
N ALA A 2 3.55 2.38 -13.36
CA ALA A 2 4.77 2.98 -12.87
C ALA A 2 5.04 4.29 -13.63
N LYS A 3 5.55 5.32 -12.96
CA LYS A 3 5.77 6.65 -13.54
C LYS A 3 7.25 6.99 -13.53
N LEU A 4 7.70 7.67 -14.56
CA LEU A 4 9.01 8.33 -14.61
C LEU A 4 8.83 9.82 -14.30
N HIS A 5 9.81 10.40 -13.61
CA HIS A 5 9.95 11.84 -13.50
C HIS A 5 10.30 12.45 -14.87
N GLU A 6 9.95 13.73 -15.09
CA GLU A 6 10.17 14.42 -16.37
C GLU A 6 11.64 14.37 -16.83
N TYR A 7 12.60 14.53 -15.90
CA TYR A 7 14.02 14.47 -16.27
C TYR A 7 14.43 13.10 -16.84
N GLN A 8 13.89 12.01 -16.29
CA GLN A 8 14.12 10.63 -16.72
C GLN A 8 13.45 10.35 -18.06
N ALA A 9 12.19 10.78 -18.21
CA ALA A 9 11.46 10.69 -19.48
C ALA A 9 12.20 11.44 -20.60
N LYS A 10 12.77 12.61 -20.30
CA LYS A 10 13.60 13.39 -21.25
C LYS A 10 14.92 12.72 -21.62
N GLU A 11 15.53 11.92 -20.76
CA GLU A 11 16.69 11.10 -21.12
C GLU A 11 16.32 10.06 -22.19
N ILE A 12 15.17 9.40 -22.02
CA ILE A 12 14.64 8.46 -23.02
C ILE A 12 14.29 9.18 -24.34
N LEU A 13 13.67 10.37 -24.29
CA LEU A 13 13.41 11.18 -25.47
C LEU A 13 14.70 11.53 -26.24
N ARG A 14 15.74 11.98 -25.54
CA ARG A 14 17.05 12.30 -26.13
C ARG A 14 17.70 11.07 -26.77
N ALA A 15 17.65 9.91 -26.12
CA ALA A 15 18.15 8.65 -26.67
C ALA A 15 17.46 8.23 -27.98
N HIS A 16 16.21 8.67 -28.19
CA HIS A 16 15.44 8.45 -29.43
C HIS A 16 15.51 9.63 -30.42
N GLY A 17 16.40 10.60 -30.19
CA GLY A 17 16.62 11.73 -31.08
C GLY A 17 15.46 12.74 -31.10
N ILE A 18 14.78 12.93 -29.97
CA ILE A 18 13.86 14.05 -29.74
C ILE A 18 14.62 15.11 -28.91
N GLU A 19 14.73 16.34 -29.43
CA GLU A 19 15.41 17.42 -28.72
C GLU A 19 14.60 17.88 -27.50
N THR A 20 15.31 18.19 -26.41
CA THR A 20 14.76 18.68 -25.13
C THR A 20 15.64 19.84 -24.66
N PRO A 21 15.13 20.79 -23.85
CA PRO A 21 15.96 21.85 -23.27
C PRO A 21 17.21 21.30 -22.57
N ARG A 22 18.34 22.03 -22.62
CA ARG A 22 19.49 21.74 -21.77
C ARG A 22 19.11 22.03 -20.32
N GLY A 23 19.44 21.10 -19.43
CA GLY A 23 19.10 21.22 -18.03
C GLY A 23 19.69 20.10 -17.18
N ARG A 24 19.51 20.22 -15.86
CA ARG A 24 20.00 19.24 -14.89
C ARG A 24 19.05 19.16 -13.68
N VAL A 25 18.86 17.95 -13.17
CA VAL A 25 18.18 17.73 -11.89
C VAL A 25 19.11 18.07 -10.72
N VAL A 26 18.57 18.73 -9.69
CA VAL A 26 19.28 19.21 -8.51
C VAL A 26 18.51 18.84 -7.24
N PHE A 27 19.25 18.63 -6.16
CA PHE A 27 18.73 18.25 -4.84
C PHE A 27 18.97 19.32 -3.78
N SER A 28 19.57 20.45 -4.18
CA SER A 28 19.80 21.63 -3.33
C SER A 28 19.59 22.94 -4.09
N ALA A 29 19.30 24.01 -3.35
CA ALA A 29 19.16 25.35 -3.92
C ALA A 29 20.50 25.91 -4.43
N GLU A 30 21.60 25.54 -3.79
CA GLU A 30 22.98 25.87 -4.17
C GLU A 30 23.36 25.29 -5.54
N GLU A 31 23.00 24.03 -5.79
CA GLU A 31 23.18 23.40 -7.11
C GLU A 31 22.32 24.11 -8.18
N ALA A 32 21.08 24.49 -7.85
CA ALA A 32 20.21 25.19 -8.78
C ALA A 32 20.83 26.50 -9.30
N SER A 33 21.45 27.27 -8.40
CA SER A 33 22.18 28.50 -8.74
C SER A 33 23.30 28.22 -9.75
N LYS A 34 24.16 27.23 -9.46
CA LYS A 34 25.29 26.85 -10.33
C LYS A 34 24.82 26.33 -11.68
N VAL A 35 23.73 25.56 -11.73
CA VAL A 35 23.17 25.08 -13.00
C VAL A 35 22.59 26.24 -13.80
N ALA A 36 21.89 27.18 -13.17
CA ALA A 36 21.36 28.36 -13.83
C ALA A 36 22.46 29.26 -14.42
N GLU A 37 23.55 29.49 -13.70
CA GLU A 37 24.73 30.20 -14.19
C GLU A 37 25.31 29.56 -15.47
N ASN A 38 25.55 28.24 -15.44
CA ASN A 38 26.04 27.47 -16.59
C ASN A 38 25.09 27.45 -17.81
N LEU A 39 23.79 27.72 -17.60
CA LEU A 39 22.77 27.80 -18.66
C LEU A 39 22.56 29.24 -19.18
N GLY A 40 23.30 30.23 -18.69
CA GLY A 40 23.17 31.64 -19.10
C GLY A 40 22.21 32.47 -18.24
N GLY A 41 21.95 32.06 -17.00
CA GLY A 41 21.24 32.80 -15.96
C GLY A 41 19.71 32.69 -16.01
N LYS A 42 19.09 32.77 -17.19
CA LYS A 42 17.62 32.70 -17.34
C LYS A 42 17.14 31.26 -17.52
N VAL A 43 16.38 30.75 -16.55
CA VAL A 43 15.99 29.35 -16.48
C VAL A 43 14.52 29.13 -16.11
N VAL A 44 14.05 27.90 -16.34
CA VAL A 44 12.80 27.36 -15.83
C VAL A 44 13.12 26.39 -14.70
N VAL A 45 12.40 26.50 -13.59
CA VAL A 45 12.55 25.70 -12.37
C VAL A 45 11.32 24.81 -12.22
N LYS A 46 11.50 23.48 -12.26
CA LYS A 46 10.41 22.50 -12.36
C LYS A 46 10.49 21.41 -11.30
N ALA A 47 9.51 21.37 -10.41
CA ALA A 47 9.35 20.31 -9.41
C ALA A 47 9.20 18.93 -10.08
N GLN A 48 10.00 17.96 -9.64
CA GLN A 48 9.97 16.59 -10.13
C GLN A 48 9.00 15.75 -9.30
N ILE A 49 7.70 15.92 -9.57
CA ILE A 49 6.59 15.29 -8.86
C ILE A 49 5.62 14.58 -9.82
N HIS A 50 4.91 13.55 -9.37
CA HIS A 50 3.99 12.76 -10.19
C HIS A 50 2.57 13.37 -10.31
N SER A 51 2.48 14.71 -10.40
CA SER A 51 1.24 15.47 -10.54
C SER A 51 1.04 16.02 -11.95
N THR A 52 -0.21 16.02 -12.43
CA THR A 52 -0.65 16.89 -13.54
C THR A 52 -0.68 18.37 -13.12
N SER A 53 -0.81 19.27 -14.10
CA SER A 53 -1.06 20.71 -13.90
C SER A 53 -0.06 21.41 -12.96
N ARG A 54 1.22 21.02 -13.03
CA ARG A 54 2.29 21.49 -12.14
C ARG A 54 2.43 23.01 -12.12
N ALA A 55 2.24 23.68 -13.26
CA ALA A 55 2.25 25.14 -13.35
C ALA A 55 1.18 25.79 -12.45
N ALA A 56 -0.08 25.32 -12.53
CA ALA A 56 -1.18 25.83 -11.71
C ALA A 56 -0.97 25.56 -10.21
N LYS A 57 -0.28 24.47 -9.86
CA LYS A 57 0.10 24.13 -8.46
C LYS A 57 1.39 24.83 -7.99
N GLY A 58 1.97 25.73 -8.79
CA GLY A 58 3.21 26.45 -8.45
C GLY A 58 4.50 25.63 -8.54
N GLY A 59 4.45 24.42 -9.11
CA GLY A 59 5.57 23.51 -9.35
C GLY A 59 6.35 23.77 -10.65
N ILE A 60 5.98 24.79 -11.43
CA ILE A 60 6.78 25.32 -12.53
C ILE A 60 6.87 26.83 -12.32
N LYS A 61 8.09 27.37 -12.22
CA LYS A 61 8.37 28.80 -12.03
C LYS A 61 9.53 29.22 -12.94
N PHE A 62 9.55 30.48 -13.34
CA PHE A 62 10.69 31.06 -14.08
C PHE A 62 11.65 31.75 -13.12
N ALA A 63 12.94 31.75 -13.45
CA ALA A 63 13.97 32.53 -12.76
C ALA A 63 14.83 33.28 -13.78
N ASN A 64 15.11 34.55 -13.50
CA ASN A 64 15.82 35.44 -14.41
C ASN A 64 17.32 35.61 -14.05
N SER A 65 17.75 35.05 -12.92
CA SER A 65 19.15 35.00 -12.48
C SER A 65 19.44 33.72 -11.65
N PRO A 66 20.72 33.37 -11.44
CA PRO A 66 21.12 32.27 -10.55
C PRO A 66 20.58 32.40 -9.11
N GLU A 67 20.53 33.61 -8.56
CA GLU A 67 20.02 33.89 -7.21
C GLU A 67 18.51 33.68 -7.13
N GLU A 68 17.77 34.07 -8.18
CA GLU A 68 16.35 33.78 -8.27
C GLU A 68 16.10 32.27 -8.41
N ALA A 69 16.91 31.56 -9.19
CA ALA A 69 16.82 30.10 -9.32
C ALA A 69 17.06 29.40 -7.97
N LYS A 70 18.04 29.88 -7.19
CA LYS A 70 18.28 29.44 -5.80
C LYS A 70 17.04 29.65 -4.93
N ARG A 71 16.53 30.89 -4.86
CA ARG A 71 15.35 31.24 -4.04
C ARG A 71 14.15 30.38 -4.41
N VAL A 72 13.80 30.32 -5.68
CA VAL A 72 12.65 29.56 -6.20
C VAL A 72 12.79 28.06 -5.90
N THR A 73 14.01 27.51 -5.99
CA THR A 73 14.26 26.10 -5.65
C THR A 73 14.07 25.84 -4.14
N SER A 74 14.53 26.74 -3.27
CA SER A 74 14.30 26.65 -1.82
C SER A 74 12.83 26.83 -1.41
N GLU A 75 12.02 27.44 -2.28
CA GLU A 75 10.58 27.50 -2.10
C GLU A 75 9.89 26.16 -2.38
N MET A 76 10.46 25.32 -3.25
CA MET A 76 9.90 24.02 -3.68
C MET A 76 10.44 22.81 -2.91
N LEU A 77 11.76 22.69 -2.76
CA LEU A 77 12.40 21.51 -2.19
C LEU A 77 11.97 21.30 -0.72
N GLY A 78 11.73 20.03 -0.37
CA GLY A 78 11.34 19.63 0.98
C GLY A 78 9.92 20.05 1.38
N LYS A 79 9.06 20.38 0.41
CA LYS A 79 7.67 20.80 0.66
C LYS A 79 6.68 20.03 -0.21
N LEU A 80 5.41 20.09 0.19
CA LEU A 80 4.28 19.59 -0.59
C LEU A 80 3.90 20.59 -1.69
N ILE A 81 3.69 20.07 -2.90
CA ILE A 81 3.18 20.80 -4.06
C ILE A 81 1.91 20.06 -4.52
N GLY A 82 0.75 20.53 -4.03
CA GLY A 82 -0.44 19.70 -3.93
C GLY A 82 -0.19 18.53 -2.96
N GLU A 83 -0.60 17.32 -3.34
CA GLU A 83 -0.42 16.10 -2.52
C GLU A 83 0.98 15.43 -2.69
N ASN A 84 1.91 16.05 -3.43
CA ASN A 84 3.19 15.42 -3.77
C ASN A 84 4.36 16.13 -3.07
N PHE A 85 5.21 15.37 -2.39
CA PHE A 85 6.45 15.87 -1.78
C PHE A 85 7.54 16.06 -2.84
N CYS A 86 8.20 17.22 -2.82
CA CYS A 86 9.20 17.62 -3.80
C CYS A 86 10.62 17.37 -3.27
N GLU A 87 11.21 16.24 -3.64
CA GLU A 87 12.59 15.85 -3.26
C GLU A 87 13.65 16.36 -4.25
N ALA A 88 13.25 16.67 -5.49
CA ALA A 88 14.14 17.06 -6.58
C ALA A 88 13.50 18.10 -7.51
N VAL A 89 14.34 18.94 -8.11
CA VAL A 89 13.93 20.00 -9.04
C VAL A 89 14.77 19.92 -10.30
N LEU A 90 14.16 20.10 -11.47
CA LEU A 90 14.82 20.19 -12.76
C LEU A 90 14.99 21.66 -13.15
N ILE A 91 16.22 22.07 -13.44
CA ILE A 91 16.57 23.41 -13.92
C ILE A 91 16.87 23.32 -15.41
N GLU A 92 16.17 24.07 -16.24
CA GLU A 92 16.32 24.07 -17.71
C GLU A 92 16.53 25.48 -18.27
N GLU A 93 17.20 25.59 -19.42
CA GLU A 93 17.31 26.85 -20.15
C GLU A 93 15.94 27.40 -20.57
N LYS A 94 15.77 28.72 -20.52
CA LYS A 94 14.55 29.38 -21.01
C LYS A 94 14.62 29.58 -22.53
N LEU A 95 13.76 28.88 -23.27
CA LEU A 95 13.69 28.94 -24.73
C LEU A 95 12.67 29.98 -25.24
N GLU A 96 12.90 30.51 -26.46
CA GLU A 96 11.96 31.41 -27.13
C GLU A 96 10.96 30.64 -28.00
N ILE A 97 9.78 30.39 -27.44
CA ILE A 97 8.68 29.63 -28.05
C ILE A 97 7.94 30.52 -29.05
N GLU A 98 7.58 29.93 -30.19
CA GLU A 98 6.71 30.51 -31.23
C GLU A 98 5.32 29.86 -31.21
N GLN A 99 5.25 28.53 -31.14
CA GLN A 99 3.99 27.77 -31.05
C GLN A 99 4.15 26.53 -30.18
N GLU A 100 3.10 26.15 -29.45
CA GLU A 100 3.03 24.94 -28.63
C GLU A 100 2.01 23.93 -29.19
N PHE A 101 2.41 22.66 -29.21
CA PHE A 101 1.65 21.51 -29.70
C PHE A 101 1.49 20.46 -28.60
N TYR A 102 0.47 19.60 -28.72
CA TYR A 102 0.30 18.42 -27.87
C TYR A 102 0.55 17.15 -28.68
N LEU A 103 1.40 16.26 -28.17
CA LEU A 103 1.59 14.92 -28.71
C LEU A 103 1.33 13.87 -27.61
N GLY A 104 0.56 12.84 -27.93
CA GLY A 104 0.26 11.75 -27.01
C GLY A 104 0.36 10.37 -27.67
N PHE A 105 0.69 9.38 -26.86
CA PHE A 105 0.56 7.96 -27.13
C PHE A 105 -0.23 7.33 -25.98
N ILE A 106 -1.23 6.51 -26.29
CA ILE A 106 -1.95 5.70 -25.30
C ILE A 106 -2.23 4.30 -25.86
N ILE A 107 -2.38 3.30 -24.98
CA ILE A 107 -3.04 2.04 -25.32
C ILE A 107 -4.54 2.19 -25.10
N ASP A 108 -5.32 2.15 -26.18
CA ASP A 108 -6.78 2.15 -26.11
C ASP A 108 -7.30 0.74 -25.80
N THR A 109 -8.07 0.61 -24.72
CA THR A 109 -8.56 -0.67 -24.19
C THR A 109 -9.80 -1.20 -24.93
N VAL A 110 -10.54 -0.32 -25.63
CA VAL A 110 -11.73 -0.68 -26.41
C VAL A 110 -11.31 -1.21 -27.78
N LEU A 111 -10.45 -0.46 -28.48
CA LEU A 111 -9.87 -0.85 -29.77
C LEU A 111 -8.75 -1.89 -29.63
N LYS A 112 -8.20 -2.06 -28.41
CA LYS A 112 -7.09 -2.98 -28.08
C LYS A 112 -5.83 -2.67 -28.91
N ARG A 113 -5.56 -1.39 -29.15
CA ARG A 113 -4.52 -0.89 -30.06
C ARG A 113 -3.88 0.39 -29.53
N PRO A 114 -2.60 0.64 -29.84
CA PRO A 114 -1.98 1.94 -29.60
C PRO A 114 -2.64 3.03 -30.44
N ILE A 115 -2.82 4.22 -29.86
CA ILE A 115 -3.28 5.44 -30.55
C ILE A 115 -2.22 6.52 -30.38
N LEU A 116 -1.87 7.18 -31.49
CA LEU A 116 -1.18 8.47 -31.48
C LEU A 116 -2.20 9.60 -31.50
N ILE A 117 -1.97 10.63 -30.69
CA ILE A 117 -2.84 11.79 -30.50
C ILE A 117 -2.04 13.06 -30.81
N PHE A 118 -2.66 14.01 -31.50
CA PHE A 118 -2.05 15.30 -31.87
C PHE A 118 -3.03 16.46 -31.69
N SER A 119 -2.53 17.61 -31.22
CA SER A 119 -3.23 18.90 -31.28
C SER A 119 -2.27 19.99 -31.77
N GLU A 120 -2.81 20.89 -32.60
CA GLU A 120 -2.14 22.12 -33.06
C GLU A 120 -2.02 23.19 -31.97
N VAL A 121 -2.71 22.99 -30.83
CA VAL A 121 -2.59 23.81 -29.63
C VAL A 121 -2.30 22.90 -28.43
N GLY A 122 -1.10 23.06 -27.88
CA GLY A 122 -0.65 22.42 -26.63
C GLY A 122 -0.86 23.29 -25.39
N GLY A 123 -0.09 22.96 -24.35
CA GLY A 123 -0.06 23.69 -23.09
C GLY A 123 -1.17 23.28 -22.12
N SER A 124 -1.54 24.21 -21.24
CA SER A 124 -2.60 24.03 -20.24
C SER A 124 -4.00 23.93 -20.86
N GLY A 125 -4.90 23.17 -20.23
CA GLY A 125 -6.29 23.04 -20.67
C GLY A 125 -6.42 22.24 -21.98
N ILE A 126 -5.61 21.20 -22.16
CA ILE A 126 -5.78 20.27 -23.28
C ILE A 126 -6.97 19.33 -23.03
N GLU A 127 -7.27 19.06 -21.75
CA GLU A 127 -8.34 18.19 -21.27
C GLU A 127 -9.72 18.73 -21.69
N GLU A 128 -9.95 20.03 -21.54
CA GLU A 128 -11.17 20.74 -22.00
C GLU A 128 -11.34 20.73 -23.52
N ARG A 129 -10.26 20.41 -24.26
CA ARG A 129 -10.20 20.40 -25.73
C ARG A 129 -9.95 19.00 -26.28
N ALA A 130 -10.17 17.96 -25.49
CA ALA A 130 -9.91 16.57 -25.89
C ALA A 130 -10.65 16.14 -27.18
N GLU A 131 -11.81 16.73 -27.45
CA GLU A 131 -12.61 16.49 -28.67
C GLU A 131 -11.99 17.08 -29.95
N THR A 132 -11.16 18.13 -29.85
CA THR A 132 -10.49 18.73 -31.02
C THR A 132 -9.19 18.01 -31.40
N THR A 133 -8.77 17.02 -30.61
CA THR A 133 -7.55 16.24 -30.85
C THR A 133 -7.70 15.27 -32.03
N LYS A 134 -6.69 15.25 -32.90
CA LYS A 134 -6.61 14.34 -34.05
C LYS A 134 -5.96 13.02 -33.60
N LYS A 135 -6.53 11.88 -34.00
CA LYS A 135 -6.14 10.54 -33.49
C LYS A 135 -5.84 9.56 -34.61
N LEU A 136 -4.73 8.81 -34.50
CA LEU A 136 -4.31 7.76 -35.44
C LEU A 136 -4.20 6.41 -34.73
N VAL A 137 -5.02 5.45 -35.14
CA VAL A 137 -5.01 4.08 -34.60
C VAL A 137 -3.87 3.27 -35.21
N CYS A 138 -2.82 3.03 -34.42
CA CYS A 138 -1.58 2.41 -34.86
C CYS A 138 -1.64 0.86 -34.80
N SER A 139 -0.74 0.16 -35.48
CA SER A 139 -0.63 -1.31 -35.35
C SER A 139 0.10 -1.67 -34.06
N VAL A 140 -0.17 -2.82 -33.45
CA VAL A 140 0.63 -3.35 -32.33
C VAL A 140 1.98 -3.89 -32.83
N ARG A 141 2.00 -4.48 -34.04
CA ARG A 141 3.17 -5.17 -34.59
C ARG A 141 4.11 -4.23 -35.33
N ARG A 142 3.54 -3.31 -36.13
CA ARG A 142 4.29 -2.39 -37.01
C ARG A 142 4.22 -0.96 -36.49
N GLU A 143 5.35 -0.28 -36.56
CA GLU A 143 5.42 1.17 -36.35
C GLU A 143 4.62 1.90 -37.44
N PRO A 144 3.95 3.03 -37.13
CA PRO A 144 3.28 3.85 -38.13
C PRO A 144 4.29 4.55 -39.05
N GLU A 145 4.01 4.53 -40.35
CA GLU A 145 4.80 5.25 -41.36
C GLU A 145 4.51 6.77 -41.28
N ILE A 146 5.49 7.61 -41.63
CA ILE A 146 5.31 9.07 -41.66
C ILE A 146 4.08 9.48 -42.49
N GLN A 147 3.83 8.82 -43.62
CA GLN A 147 2.67 9.12 -44.47
C GLN A 147 1.31 8.79 -43.80
N GLN A 148 1.27 7.85 -42.85
CA GLN A 148 0.09 7.59 -42.03
C GLN A 148 -0.08 8.67 -40.96
N ILE A 149 1.01 9.12 -40.34
CA ILE A 149 1.01 10.20 -39.34
C ILE A 149 0.61 11.54 -39.98
N LYS A 150 0.96 11.78 -41.25
CA LYS A 150 0.54 12.97 -42.01
C LYS A 150 -0.98 13.08 -42.24
N GLN A 151 -1.76 12.04 -41.92
CA GLN A 151 -3.23 12.12 -41.86
C GLN A 151 -3.73 12.94 -40.65
N ILE A 152 -2.95 13.01 -39.56
CA ILE A 152 -3.29 13.80 -38.36
C ILE A 152 -2.41 15.04 -38.18
N CYS A 153 -1.17 15.04 -38.69
CA CYS A 153 -0.22 16.14 -38.51
C CYS A 153 0.55 16.42 -39.82
N SER A 154 0.25 17.53 -40.50
CA SER A 154 0.81 17.84 -41.83
C SER A 154 2.29 18.25 -41.82
N ASP A 155 2.77 18.87 -40.74
CA ASP A 155 4.18 19.23 -40.58
C ASP A 155 5.04 17.97 -40.40
N GLU A 156 5.94 17.73 -41.35
CA GLU A 156 6.77 16.52 -41.40
C GLU A 156 7.76 16.40 -40.23
N ARG A 157 8.21 17.54 -39.67
CA ARG A 157 9.10 17.57 -38.50
C ARG A 157 8.35 17.10 -37.26
N ILE A 158 7.11 17.57 -37.07
CA ILE A 158 6.24 17.12 -35.96
C ILE A 158 5.80 15.67 -36.17
N ALA A 159 5.46 15.27 -37.40
CA ALA A 159 5.15 13.87 -37.73
C ALA A 159 6.33 12.93 -37.42
N SER A 160 7.58 13.37 -37.63
CA SER A 160 8.78 12.64 -37.20
C SER A 160 8.88 12.49 -35.68
N VAL A 161 8.51 13.52 -34.90
CA VAL A 161 8.47 13.42 -33.43
C VAL A 161 7.36 12.45 -32.97
N LEU A 162 6.17 12.47 -33.59
CA LEU A 162 5.10 11.49 -33.32
C LEU A 162 5.55 10.04 -33.59
N GLN A 163 6.30 9.81 -34.69
CA GLN A 163 6.87 8.49 -34.98
C GLN A 163 7.89 8.07 -33.92
N LYS A 164 8.80 8.98 -33.53
CA LYS A 164 9.77 8.73 -32.46
C LYS A 164 9.09 8.50 -31.11
N LEU A 165 7.98 9.19 -30.79
CA LEU A 165 7.20 8.98 -29.57
C LEU A 165 6.58 7.58 -29.53
N TYR A 166 6.11 7.04 -30.66
CA TYR A 166 5.70 5.64 -30.76
C TYR A 166 6.87 4.69 -30.46
N ARG A 167 8.07 4.96 -30.98
CA ARG A 167 9.28 4.15 -30.67
C ARG A 167 9.65 4.20 -29.19
N VAL A 168 9.66 5.39 -28.59
CA VAL A 168 9.87 5.62 -27.15
C VAL A 168 8.88 4.80 -26.33
N ALA A 169 7.59 4.92 -26.63
CA ALA A 169 6.56 4.19 -25.89
C ALA A 169 6.72 2.66 -26.03
N LYS A 170 7.16 2.18 -27.20
CA LYS A 170 7.44 0.76 -27.41
C LYS A 170 8.72 0.28 -26.72
N SER A 171 9.78 1.10 -26.65
CA SER A 171 11.06 0.71 -26.07
C SER A 171 11.01 0.53 -24.55
N CYS A 172 10.23 1.37 -23.85
CA CYS A 172 10.03 1.25 -22.40
C CYS A 172 8.69 0.59 -22.01
N GLU A 173 8.00 -0.06 -22.96
CA GLU A 173 6.69 -0.71 -22.76
C GLU A 173 5.67 0.19 -22.02
N ALA A 174 5.55 1.44 -22.48
CA ALA A 174 4.64 2.42 -21.93
C ALA A 174 3.18 2.11 -22.25
N ARG A 175 2.31 2.28 -21.25
CA ARG A 175 0.86 2.36 -21.44
C ARG A 175 0.42 3.76 -21.88
N SER A 176 1.16 4.80 -21.50
CA SER A 176 1.02 6.15 -22.03
C SER A 176 2.34 6.92 -22.09
N ALA A 177 2.48 7.78 -23.10
CA ALA A 177 3.58 8.73 -23.20
C ALA A 177 3.05 10.05 -23.78
N GLU A 178 3.36 11.17 -23.14
CA GLU A 178 2.81 12.49 -23.44
C GLU A 178 3.96 13.50 -23.54
N ILE A 179 3.92 14.36 -24.56
CA ILE A 179 4.77 15.54 -24.69
C ILE A 179 3.84 16.75 -24.77
N ASN A 180 3.78 17.51 -23.68
CA ASN A 180 2.88 18.65 -23.55
C ASN A 180 3.50 19.81 -22.73
N PRO A 181 4.05 20.86 -23.36
CA PRO A 181 4.05 21.12 -24.80
C PRO A 181 5.28 20.55 -25.53
N LEU A 182 5.07 20.18 -26.81
CA LEU A 182 6.11 20.21 -27.83
C LEU A 182 6.14 21.63 -28.40
N ALA A 183 7.28 22.32 -28.36
CA ALA A 183 7.39 23.69 -28.85
C ALA A 183 8.10 23.77 -30.20
N LEU A 184 7.55 24.54 -31.12
CA LEU A 184 8.30 25.19 -32.19
C LEU A 184 8.91 26.48 -31.61
N LEU A 185 10.22 26.64 -31.77
CA LEU A 185 10.95 27.84 -31.37
C LEU A 185 11.05 28.81 -32.54
N LYS A 186 11.22 30.12 -32.26
CA LYS A 186 11.39 31.16 -33.29
C LYS A 186 12.56 30.96 -34.26
N ASN A 187 13.50 30.07 -33.93
CA ASN A 187 14.62 29.67 -34.79
C ASN A 187 14.30 28.44 -35.68
N GLY A 188 13.04 28.03 -35.74
CA GLY A 188 12.54 26.91 -36.55
C GLY A 188 12.80 25.51 -35.97
N LYS A 189 13.45 25.39 -34.81
CA LYS A 189 13.69 24.10 -34.14
C LYS A 189 12.50 23.63 -33.31
N ILE A 190 12.44 22.32 -33.07
CA ILE A 190 11.36 21.67 -32.33
C ILE A 190 11.91 21.00 -31.07
N PHE A 191 11.33 21.31 -29.91
CA PHE A 191 11.79 20.89 -28.59
C PHE A 191 10.64 20.32 -27.75
N ALA A 192 10.84 19.15 -27.13
CA ALA A 192 9.93 18.61 -26.11
C ALA A 192 10.17 19.34 -24.79
N LEU A 193 9.30 20.29 -24.44
CA LEU A 193 9.47 21.12 -23.25
C LEU A 193 9.02 20.42 -21.97
N ASP A 194 8.09 19.49 -22.04
CA ASP A 194 7.71 18.59 -20.94
C ASP A 194 7.53 17.18 -21.50
N CYS A 195 7.71 16.15 -20.67
CA CYS A 195 7.36 14.79 -21.03
C CYS A 195 6.95 13.97 -19.81
N ARG A 196 5.88 13.21 -19.98
CA ARG A 196 5.37 12.26 -18.99
C ARG A 196 5.25 10.89 -19.62
N ILE A 197 5.89 9.89 -19.01
CA ILE A 197 5.81 8.48 -19.45
C ILE A 197 5.28 7.64 -18.30
N SER A 198 4.28 6.81 -18.59
CA SER A 198 3.72 5.82 -17.66
C SER A 198 3.96 4.42 -18.21
N VAL A 199 4.84 3.67 -17.54
CA VAL A 199 5.29 2.33 -17.90
C VAL A 199 4.29 1.28 -17.40
N ASP A 200 4.13 0.20 -18.16
CA ASP A 200 3.39 -0.97 -17.69
C ASP A 200 4.08 -1.56 -16.45
N ASP A 201 3.35 -1.65 -15.34
CA ASP A 201 3.85 -2.17 -14.07
C ASP A 201 4.34 -3.63 -14.17
N TYR A 202 3.74 -4.43 -15.06
CA TYR A 202 4.19 -5.79 -15.38
C TYR A 202 5.35 -5.86 -16.38
N ALA A 203 5.80 -4.71 -16.92
CA ALA A 203 6.99 -4.64 -17.76
C ALA A 203 8.27 -4.32 -16.97
N VAL A 204 8.19 -3.56 -15.87
CA VAL A 204 9.37 -2.96 -15.19
C VAL A 204 10.50 -3.95 -14.88
N PHE A 205 10.20 -5.22 -14.56
CA PHE A 205 11.24 -6.23 -14.32
C PHE A 205 12.13 -6.54 -15.53
N ARG A 206 11.68 -6.21 -16.75
CA ARG A 206 12.44 -6.32 -18.02
C ARG A 206 13.28 -5.08 -18.33
N HIS A 207 13.04 -3.98 -17.62
CA HIS A 207 13.66 -2.67 -17.83
C HIS A 207 14.43 -2.21 -16.58
N PRO A 208 15.49 -2.95 -16.16
CA PRO A 208 16.28 -2.62 -14.96
C PRO A 208 17.11 -1.34 -15.12
N ASP A 209 17.21 -0.82 -16.34
CA ASP A 209 17.77 0.49 -16.70
C ASP A 209 16.83 1.67 -16.36
N LEU A 210 15.52 1.41 -16.22
CA LEU A 210 14.56 2.45 -15.84
C LEU A 210 14.61 2.70 -14.32
N PRO A 211 14.81 3.97 -13.87
CA PRO A 211 14.95 4.34 -12.47
C PRO A 211 13.60 4.37 -11.72
N ILE A 212 12.89 3.24 -11.70
CA ILE A 212 11.59 3.04 -11.08
C ILE A 212 11.78 2.33 -9.73
N GLU A 213 11.62 3.07 -8.63
CA GLU A 213 11.76 2.52 -7.26
C GLU A 213 10.65 1.52 -6.91
N ILE A 214 9.40 1.85 -7.25
CA ILE A 214 8.21 1.01 -7.00
C ILE A 214 7.40 0.86 -8.30
N PRO A 215 7.26 -0.36 -8.86
CA PRO A 215 6.50 -0.62 -10.07
C PRO A 215 5.00 -0.77 -9.77
N ARG A 216 4.37 0.28 -9.25
CA ARG A 216 2.94 0.29 -8.87
C ARG A 216 2.23 1.58 -9.28
N GLU A 217 0.90 1.51 -9.40
CA GLU A 217 0.02 2.67 -9.55
C GLU A 217 -0.06 3.46 -8.25
N LEU A 218 0.74 4.53 -8.14
CA LEU A 218 0.67 5.48 -7.03
C LEU A 218 0.19 6.84 -7.52
N GLY A 219 -0.80 7.41 -6.83
CA GLY A 219 -1.34 8.75 -7.11
C GLY A 219 -0.42 9.89 -6.68
N HIS A 220 0.54 9.60 -5.81
CA HIS A 220 1.43 10.55 -5.14
C HIS A 220 2.89 10.03 -5.14
N THR A 221 3.81 10.82 -4.59
CA THR A 221 5.21 10.41 -4.33
C THR A 221 5.22 9.32 -3.24
N PRO A 222 5.88 8.15 -3.43
CA PRO A 222 5.72 7.01 -2.53
C PRO A 222 6.04 7.32 -1.07
N THR A 223 5.16 6.91 -0.15
CA THR A 223 5.36 7.15 1.28
C THR A 223 6.46 6.26 1.89
N LYS A 224 6.85 6.56 3.13
CA LYS A 224 7.73 5.68 3.91
C LYS A 224 7.14 4.27 4.07
N LEU A 225 5.84 4.14 4.34
CA LEU A 225 5.20 2.83 4.54
C LEU A 225 5.05 2.06 3.22
N GLU A 226 4.78 2.75 2.11
CA GLU A 226 4.73 2.14 0.77
C GLU A 226 6.10 1.59 0.35
N LYS A 227 7.18 2.34 0.60
CA LYS A 227 8.56 1.86 0.40
C LYS A 227 8.87 0.63 1.26
N ILE A 228 8.48 0.62 2.54
CA ILE A 228 8.64 -0.54 3.43
C ILE A 228 7.82 -1.74 2.93
N ALA A 229 6.58 -1.52 2.49
CA ALA A 229 5.73 -2.59 1.94
C ALA A 229 6.32 -3.18 0.65
N TRP A 230 6.90 -2.34 -0.21
CA TRP A 230 7.59 -2.80 -1.42
C TRP A 230 8.83 -3.63 -1.11
N GLU A 231 9.63 -3.29 -0.09
CA GLU A 231 10.76 -4.12 0.36
C GLU A 231 10.33 -5.53 0.81
N VAL A 232 9.11 -5.68 1.33
CA VAL A 232 8.53 -6.99 1.70
C VAL A 232 8.09 -7.79 0.47
N GLU A 233 7.50 -7.12 -0.52
CA GLU A 233 6.94 -7.79 -1.71
C GLU A 233 8.01 -8.18 -2.75
N LYS A 234 8.93 -7.26 -3.08
CA LYS A 234 9.71 -7.29 -4.35
C LYS A 234 10.48 -8.58 -4.64
N ASN A 235 10.85 -9.31 -3.58
CA ASN A 235 11.65 -10.55 -3.63
C ASN A 235 10.89 -11.79 -3.12
N ASP A 236 9.59 -11.69 -2.84
CA ASP A 236 8.79 -12.81 -2.34
C ASP A 236 7.55 -13.05 -3.21
N TYR A 237 7.63 -13.99 -4.15
CA TYR A 237 6.54 -14.31 -5.07
C TYR A 237 5.46 -15.24 -4.48
N ARG A 238 5.50 -15.53 -3.17
CA ARG A 238 4.49 -16.37 -2.49
C ARG A 238 3.28 -15.51 -2.14
N GLY A 239 2.29 -15.50 -3.02
CA GLY A 239 1.10 -14.65 -2.94
C GLY A 239 1.42 -13.15 -3.06
N THR A 240 0.38 -12.33 -3.10
CA THR A 240 0.43 -10.88 -3.25
C THR A 240 0.48 -10.18 -1.88
N PHE A 241 1.17 -9.04 -1.81
CA PHE A 241 0.97 -8.01 -0.79
C PHE A 241 0.95 -6.64 -1.48
N TYR A 242 -0.23 -6.23 -1.93
CA TYR A 242 -0.46 -4.87 -2.40
C TYR A 242 -0.68 -3.94 -1.20
N PHE A 243 -0.13 -2.73 -1.24
CA PHE A 243 -0.26 -1.71 -0.19
C PHE A 243 -0.14 -0.32 -0.84
N VAL A 244 -1.10 0.55 -0.53
CA VAL A 244 -1.13 1.97 -0.90
C VAL A 244 -1.76 2.76 0.26
N GLU A 245 -1.21 3.93 0.60
CA GLU A 245 -1.83 4.81 1.60
C GLU A 245 -2.92 5.69 0.97
N ILE A 246 -4.00 5.93 1.73
CA ILE A 246 -5.08 6.86 1.35
C ILE A 246 -4.85 8.14 2.14
N LEU A 247 -4.19 9.11 1.49
CA LEU A 247 -3.74 10.35 2.12
C LEU A 247 -4.85 11.38 2.33
N GLN A 248 -6.01 11.24 1.68
CA GLN A 248 -7.12 12.17 1.85
C GLN A 248 -7.81 11.95 3.20
N GLU A 249 -7.60 12.87 4.14
CA GLU A 249 -8.32 12.90 5.41
C GLU A 249 -9.80 13.30 5.22
N ASP A 250 -10.66 12.79 6.09
CA ASP A 250 -12.09 13.11 6.18
C ASP A 250 -12.49 13.03 7.66
N GLU A 251 -12.37 14.16 8.37
CA GLU A 251 -12.61 14.24 9.82
C GLU A 251 -14.05 13.89 10.23
N SER A 252 -14.99 13.85 9.27
CA SER A 252 -16.37 13.41 9.52
C SER A 252 -16.51 11.89 9.68
N LYS A 253 -15.45 11.12 9.38
CA LYS A 253 -15.45 9.65 9.35
C LYS A 253 -14.38 9.06 10.25
N ILE A 254 -14.62 7.82 10.69
CA ILE A 254 -13.72 7.11 11.59
C ILE A 254 -12.58 6.49 10.77
N LYS A 255 -11.37 7.03 10.92
CA LYS A 255 -10.16 6.52 10.25
C LYS A 255 -9.84 5.09 10.72
N ILE A 256 -9.70 4.14 9.80
CA ILE A 256 -9.42 2.71 10.08
C ILE A 256 -8.27 2.17 9.22
N GLY A 257 -7.54 1.20 9.74
CA GLY A 257 -6.65 0.36 8.93
C GLY A 257 -7.48 -0.67 8.16
N PHE A 258 -7.31 -0.77 6.84
CA PHE A 258 -8.05 -1.72 6.01
C PHE A 258 -7.12 -2.79 5.40
N HIS A 259 -7.53 -4.05 5.53
CA HIS A 259 -6.81 -5.23 5.04
C HIS A 259 -7.71 -6.06 4.11
N GLY A 260 -7.52 -5.92 2.81
CA GLY A 260 -8.19 -6.75 1.80
C GLY A 260 -7.58 -8.14 1.67
N ALA A 261 -8.43 -9.14 1.43
CA ALA A 261 -8.04 -10.49 1.02
C ALA A 261 -8.79 -10.91 -0.27
N GLY A 262 -8.22 -10.54 -1.42
CA GLY A 262 -8.77 -10.76 -2.76
C GLY A 262 -9.32 -9.47 -3.38
N GLY A 263 -8.62 -8.91 -4.37
CA GLY A 263 -8.89 -7.61 -4.99
C GLY A 263 -10.36 -7.19 -5.12
N GLY A 264 -11.16 -7.86 -5.96
CA GLY A 264 -12.56 -7.48 -6.22
C GLY A 264 -13.46 -7.47 -4.99
N GLY A 265 -13.40 -8.51 -4.16
CA GLY A 265 -14.19 -8.59 -2.93
C GLY A 265 -13.71 -7.62 -1.84
N SER A 266 -12.43 -7.28 -1.85
CA SER A 266 -11.85 -6.27 -0.97
C SER A 266 -12.31 -4.86 -1.35
N MET A 267 -12.43 -4.54 -2.64
CA MET A 267 -13.00 -3.26 -3.08
C MET A 267 -14.47 -3.12 -2.66
N ALA A 268 -15.30 -4.14 -2.88
CA ALA A 268 -16.68 -4.13 -2.37
C ALA A 268 -16.77 -3.97 -0.84
N SER A 269 -15.82 -4.57 -0.11
CA SER A 269 -15.72 -4.40 1.36
C SER A 269 -15.26 -3.00 1.78
N LEU A 270 -14.44 -2.34 0.96
CA LEU A 270 -14.00 -0.96 1.13
C LEU A 270 -15.19 0.00 0.98
N ASP A 271 -16.05 -0.23 -0.01
CA ASP A 271 -17.27 0.54 -0.25
C ASP A 271 -18.28 0.34 0.89
N ALA A 272 -18.48 -0.90 1.34
CA ALA A 272 -19.31 -1.22 2.51
C ALA A 272 -18.82 -0.49 3.79
N ALA A 273 -17.50 -0.43 4.01
CA ALA A 273 -16.92 0.34 5.10
C ALA A 273 -17.21 1.84 4.96
N GLN A 274 -17.03 2.40 3.77
CA GLN A 274 -17.30 3.83 3.52
C GLN A 274 -18.78 4.20 3.68
N ALA A 275 -19.70 3.32 3.26
CA ALA A 275 -21.14 3.52 3.38
C ALA A 275 -21.61 3.68 4.85
N VAL A 276 -20.95 3.02 5.80
CA VAL A 276 -21.28 3.12 7.23
C VAL A 276 -20.54 4.26 7.96
N GLY A 277 -19.71 5.05 7.26
CA GLY A 277 -18.89 6.12 7.86
C GLY A 277 -17.48 5.68 8.29
N LEU A 278 -17.05 4.50 7.82
CA LEU A 278 -15.67 4.00 7.77
C LEU A 278 -14.78 4.89 6.90
N LYS A 279 -13.58 5.32 7.32
CA LYS A 279 -12.58 5.90 6.39
C LYS A 279 -11.31 5.04 6.36
N PRO A 280 -11.12 4.19 5.33
CA PRO A 280 -9.87 3.48 5.12
C PRO A 280 -8.69 4.45 4.99
N ALA A 281 -7.64 4.23 5.79
CA ALA A 281 -6.36 4.95 5.75
C ALA A 281 -5.37 4.34 4.75
N CYS A 282 -5.65 3.13 4.26
CA CYS A 282 -4.85 2.42 3.26
C CYS A 282 -5.77 1.50 2.45
N TYR A 283 -5.29 1.08 1.28
CA TYR A 283 -5.79 -0.12 0.61
C TYR A 283 -4.69 -1.18 0.62
N VAL A 284 -5.04 -2.40 1.03
CA VAL A 284 -4.15 -3.55 1.08
C VAL A 284 -4.85 -4.73 0.42
N ASP A 285 -4.10 -5.55 -0.33
CA ASP A 285 -4.58 -6.86 -0.81
C ASP A 285 -3.54 -7.95 -0.50
N THR A 286 -3.93 -8.96 0.27
CA THR A 286 -3.13 -10.16 0.56
C THR A 286 -3.73 -11.43 -0.04
N SER A 287 -3.90 -11.38 -1.36
CA SER A 287 -4.46 -12.44 -2.19
C SER A 287 -3.41 -13.46 -2.68
N GLY A 288 -3.85 -14.57 -3.29
CA GLY A 288 -2.96 -15.54 -3.92
C GLY A 288 -2.25 -16.49 -2.96
N SER A 289 -2.81 -16.74 -1.78
CA SER A 289 -2.27 -17.64 -0.74
C SER A 289 -0.86 -17.25 -0.24
N PRO A 290 -0.67 -16.01 0.25
CA PRO A 290 0.60 -15.60 0.83
C PRO A 290 0.86 -16.31 2.18
N PRO A 291 2.13 -16.49 2.56
CA PRO A 291 2.50 -17.11 3.82
C PRO A 291 2.10 -16.23 5.01
N ALA A 292 1.92 -16.84 6.18
CA ALA A 292 1.62 -16.10 7.42
C ALA A 292 2.69 -15.04 7.76
N SER A 293 3.94 -15.22 7.31
CA SER A 293 5.00 -14.21 7.39
C SER A 293 4.71 -12.93 6.60
N LYS A 294 4.15 -13.04 5.39
CA LYS A 294 3.76 -11.88 4.58
C LYS A 294 2.52 -11.19 5.14
N ILE A 295 1.52 -11.97 5.59
CA ILE A 295 0.34 -11.45 6.30
C ILE A 295 0.72 -10.68 7.56
N TYR A 296 1.61 -11.25 8.39
CA TYR A 296 2.12 -10.60 9.60
C TYR A 296 2.74 -9.23 9.27
N ARG A 297 3.55 -9.14 8.20
CA ARG A 297 4.16 -7.86 7.81
C ARG A 297 3.14 -6.85 7.30
N ALA A 298 2.18 -7.28 6.48
CA ALA A 298 1.07 -6.43 6.06
C ALA A 298 0.32 -5.86 7.27
N ALA A 299 0.00 -6.71 8.25
CA ALA A 299 -0.66 -6.31 9.49
C ALA A 299 0.18 -5.33 10.32
N ARG A 300 1.48 -5.60 10.52
CA ARG A 300 2.41 -4.70 11.21
C ARG A 300 2.51 -3.33 10.54
N ILE A 301 2.53 -3.27 9.21
CA ILE A 301 2.60 -2.01 8.45
C ILE A 301 1.28 -1.23 8.60
N ILE A 302 0.12 -1.87 8.43
CA ILE A 302 -1.19 -1.22 8.66
C ILE A 302 -1.30 -0.67 10.09
N LEU A 303 -0.89 -1.46 11.09
CA LEU A 303 -0.92 -1.05 12.51
C LEU A 303 0.06 0.08 12.85
N SER A 304 0.98 0.43 11.96
CA SER A 304 1.89 1.58 12.11
C SER A 304 1.33 2.90 11.55
N ILE A 305 0.20 2.86 10.84
CA ILE A 305 -0.44 4.06 10.27
C ILE A 305 -0.98 4.93 11.43
N PRO A 306 -0.55 6.21 11.55
CA PRO A 306 -1.01 7.06 12.64
C PRO A 306 -2.52 7.35 12.61
N GLY A 307 -3.12 7.37 13.80
CA GLY A 307 -4.50 7.84 13.99
C GLY A 307 -5.62 6.86 13.60
N ILE A 308 -5.31 5.63 13.18
CA ILE A 308 -6.35 4.61 12.98
C ILE A 308 -7.06 4.28 14.31
N ARG A 309 -8.39 4.14 14.26
CA ARG A 309 -9.28 3.91 15.41
C ARG A 309 -9.80 2.48 15.48
N GLY A 310 -9.66 1.72 14.39
CA GLY A 310 -9.96 0.30 14.31
C GLY A 310 -9.27 -0.36 13.12
N TYR A 311 -9.40 -1.67 13.04
CA TYR A 311 -8.79 -2.52 12.02
C TYR A 311 -9.85 -3.39 11.34
N PHE A 312 -10.03 -3.23 10.03
CA PHE A 312 -10.97 -4.03 9.26
C PHE A 312 -10.23 -4.97 8.31
N LEU A 313 -10.44 -6.28 8.46
CA LEU A 313 -10.04 -7.25 7.45
C LEU A 313 -11.28 -7.81 6.78
N SER A 314 -11.30 -7.81 5.44
CA SER A 314 -12.38 -8.42 4.66
C SER A 314 -11.92 -8.83 3.27
N GLY A 315 -12.54 -9.86 2.73
CA GLY A 315 -12.26 -10.40 1.40
C GLY A 315 -13.53 -10.79 0.64
N SER A 316 -13.37 -11.60 -0.41
CA SER A 316 -14.50 -12.09 -1.20
C SER A 316 -15.47 -13.01 -0.44
N GLY A 317 -15.02 -13.63 0.65
CA GLY A 317 -15.78 -14.64 1.39
C GLY A 317 -15.75 -16.04 0.76
N VAL A 318 -15.10 -16.20 -0.40
CA VAL A 318 -15.02 -17.48 -1.14
C VAL A 318 -13.59 -17.78 -1.60
N ALA A 319 -12.60 -17.36 -0.82
CA ALA A 319 -11.20 -17.53 -1.16
C ALA A 319 -10.74 -19.00 -0.99
N SER A 320 -10.01 -19.53 -1.99
CA SER A 320 -9.30 -20.82 -1.89
C SER A 320 -8.09 -20.78 -0.96
N GLN A 321 -7.67 -19.58 -0.57
CA GLN A 321 -6.63 -19.33 0.42
C GLN A 321 -7.06 -19.79 1.82
N GLU A 322 -6.18 -20.52 2.49
CA GLU A 322 -6.37 -21.00 3.86
C GLU A 322 -6.54 -19.83 4.85
N GLN A 323 -7.76 -19.64 5.34
CA GLN A 323 -8.09 -18.53 6.22
C GLN A 323 -7.39 -18.65 7.59
N PHE A 324 -7.03 -19.86 8.03
CA PHE A 324 -6.24 -20.04 9.25
C PHE A 324 -4.78 -19.56 9.11
N ILE A 325 -4.20 -19.54 7.89
CA ILE A 325 -2.86 -18.96 7.66
C ILE A 325 -2.94 -17.42 7.79
N LEU A 326 -4.01 -16.83 7.25
CA LEU A 326 -4.34 -15.42 7.39
C LEU A 326 -4.53 -15.06 8.88
N ALA A 327 -5.39 -15.80 9.59
CA ALA A 327 -5.62 -15.63 11.02
C ALA A 327 -4.31 -15.69 11.84
N ARG A 328 -3.44 -16.69 11.62
CA ARG A 328 -2.16 -16.81 12.35
C ARG A 328 -1.26 -15.58 12.18
N GLY A 329 -1.13 -15.06 10.96
CA GLY A 329 -0.33 -13.86 10.68
C GLY A 329 -0.88 -12.60 11.38
N ILE A 330 -2.20 -12.42 11.37
CA ILE A 330 -2.89 -11.31 12.04
C ILE A 330 -2.74 -11.42 13.56
N ILE A 331 -3.08 -12.59 14.14
CA ILE A 331 -3.01 -12.85 15.58
C ILE A 331 -1.59 -12.59 16.10
N LYS A 332 -0.54 -13.08 15.42
CA LYS A 332 0.85 -12.80 15.82
C LYS A 332 1.17 -11.31 15.83
N ALA A 333 0.78 -10.57 14.79
CA ALA A 333 1.02 -9.13 14.72
C ALA A 333 0.31 -8.37 15.86
N PHE A 334 -0.94 -8.74 16.17
CA PHE A 334 -1.71 -8.14 17.26
C PHE A 334 -1.18 -8.51 18.66
N LEU A 335 -0.73 -9.75 18.89
CA LEU A 335 -0.13 -10.18 20.16
C LEU A 335 1.21 -9.50 20.45
N GLU A 336 1.98 -9.15 19.41
CA GLU A 336 3.25 -8.43 19.54
C GLU A 336 3.05 -6.91 19.68
N VAL A 337 2.19 -6.29 18.86
CA VAL A 337 1.95 -4.83 18.89
C VAL A 337 1.04 -4.42 20.06
N LYS A 338 0.09 -5.29 20.45
CA LYS A 338 -0.95 -5.03 21.45
C LYS A 338 -1.68 -3.69 21.22
N PRO A 339 -2.25 -3.46 20.02
CA PRO A 339 -2.85 -2.17 19.69
C PRO A 339 -4.13 -1.94 20.50
N LYS A 340 -4.31 -0.72 21.00
CA LYS A 340 -5.51 -0.30 21.76
C LYS A 340 -6.62 0.20 20.81
N ILE A 341 -6.96 -0.58 19.79
CA ILE A 341 -8.03 -0.32 18.80
C ILE A 341 -8.81 -1.62 18.53
N PRO A 342 -10.14 -1.57 18.36
CA PRO A 342 -10.92 -2.74 17.97
C PRO A 342 -10.59 -3.29 16.58
N ALA A 343 -10.86 -4.57 16.36
CA ALA A 343 -10.67 -5.24 15.08
C ALA A 343 -11.85 -6.15 14.70
N VAL A 344 -12.20 -6.17 13.42
CA VAL A 344 -13.16 -7.12 12.85
C VAL A 344 -12.53 -7.81 11.64
N LEU A 345 -12.55 -9.15 11.64
CA LEU A 345 -11.92 -9.99 10.63
C LEU A 345 -12.96 -10.87 9.93
N ARG A 346 -13.36 -10.52 8.71
CA ARG A 346 -14.23 -11.33 7.84
C ARG A 346 -13.40 -12.34 7.05
N LEU A 347 -13.16 -13.50 7.67
CA LEU A 347 -12.24 -14.57 7.25
C LEU A 347 -12.96 -15.65 6.42
N GLY A 348 -13.70 -15.25 5.38
CA GLY A 348 -14.53 -16.18 4.62
C GLY A 348 -13.78 -16.91 3.49
N GLY A 349 -13.81 -18.24 3.50
CA GLY A 349 -13.08 -19.07 2.53
C GLY A 349 -12.74 -20.46 3.08
N ASN A 350 -11.64 -21.06 2.61
CA ASN A 350 -11.19 -22.37 3.07
C ASN A 350 -10.71 -22.33 4.53
N GLY A 351 -11.18 -23.27 5.37
CA GLY A 351 -10.81 -23.36 6.78
C GLY A 351 -11.26 -22.15 7.63
N GLU A 352 -12.36 -21.50 7.26
CA GLU A 352 -12.89 -20.31 7.97
C GLU A 352 -13.33 -20.62 9.41
N GLU A 353 -13.79 -21.83 9.69
CA GLU A 353 -14.15 -22.33 11.03
C GLU A 353 -12.92 -22.30 11.94
N VAL A 354 -11.84 -22.96 11.52
CA VAL A 354 -10.55 -23.00 12.24
C VAL A 354 -9.95 -21.60 12.38
N ALA A 355 -10.10 -20.75 11.36
CA ALA A 355 -9.64 -19.37 11.40
C ALA A 355 -10.38 -18.55 12.47
N LYS A 356 -11.70 -18.70 12.56
CA LYS A 356 -12.54 -18.05 13.58
C LYS A 356 -12.20 -18.54 14.99
N GLU A 357 -12.12 -19.86 15.20
CA GLU A 357 -11.75 -20.45 16.50
C GLU A 357 -10.38 -19.95 16.99
N LEU A 358 -9.38 -19.87 16.10
CA LEU A 358 -8.09 -19.28 16.42
C LEU A 358 -8.21 -17.82 16.86
N VAL A 359 -8.96 -16.99 16.14
CA VAL A 359 -9.15 -15.58 16.51
C VAL A 359 -9.84 -15.46 17.87
N GLU A 360 -10.96 -16.14 18.09
CA GLU A 360 -11.69 -16.11 19.37
C GLU A 360 -10.80 -16.58 20.53
N LYS A 361 -9.99 -17.62 20.31
CA LYS A 361 -9.06 -18.18 21.30
C LYS A 361 -7.97 -17.18 21.71
N TYR A 362 -7.42 -16.39 20.78
CA TYR A 362 -6.31 -15.47 21.07
C TYR A 362 -6.72 -14.00 21.30
N ALA A 363 -7.92 -13.58 20.86
CA ALA A 363 -8.42 -12.23 21.05
C ALA A 363 -8.48 -11.80 22.53
N ARG A 364 -8.72 -12.74 23.45
CA ARG A 364 -8.75 -12.49 24.91
C ARG A 364 -7.41 -12.09 25.54
N PHE A 365 -6.30 -12.19 24.82
CA PHE A 365 -4.99 -11.65 25.26
C PHE A 365 -4.74 -10.21 24.78
N LEU A 366 -5.65 -9.63 23.99
CA LEU A 366 -5.51 -8.29 23.41
C LEU A 366 -6.15 -7.22 24.32
N PRO A 367 -5.62 -5.98 24.32
CA PRO A 367 -6.16 -4.89 25.14
C PRO A 367 -7.39 -4.20 24.53
N ALA A 368 -7.89 -4.69 23.39
CA ALA A 368 -9.05 -4.18 22.67
C ALA A 368 -9.76 -5.37 21.98
N PRO A 369 -11.09 -5.32 21.76
CA PRO A 369 -11.84 -6.44 21.21
C PRO A 369 -11.44 -6.74 19.77
N MET A 370 -11.27 -8.03 19.47
CA MET A 370 -11.13 -8.56 18.11
C MET A 370 -12.20 -9.63 17.89
N GLU A 371 -12.97 -9.48 16.81
CA GLU A 371 -14.05 -10.41 16.44
C GLU A 371 -13.81 -10.99 15.03
N ALA A 372 -14.22 -12.24 14.82
CA ALA A 372 -14.07 -12.95 13.55
C ALA A 372 -15.41 -13.46 13.01
N TYR A 373 -15.59 -13.29 11.69
CA TYR A 373 -16.82 -13.63 10.99
C TYR A 373 -16.53 -14.45 9.72
N GLN A 374 -17.41 -15.41 9.44
CA GLN A 374 -17.35 -16.31 8.28
C GLN A 374 -18.11 -15.73 7.06
N LYS A 375 -17.98 -16.38 5.91
CA LYS A 375 -18.56 -15.97 4.61
C LYS A 375 -20.05 -15.62 4.62
N ILE A 376 -20.83 -16.22 5.52
CA ILE A 376 -22.28 -16.01 5.68
C ILE A 376 -22.64 -14.58 6.12
N HIS A 377 -21.71 -13.86 6.74
CA HIS A 377 -21.90 -12.47 7.15
C HIS A 377 -21.53 -11.56 5.98
N SER A 378 -22.30 -10.49 5.76
CA SER A 378 -21.99 -9.52 4.69
C SER A 378 -20.84 -8.60 5.08
N ALA A 379 -20.26 -7.89 4.10
CA ALA A 379 -19.21 -6.91 4.38
C ALA A 379 -19.76 -5.69 5.15
N GLU A 380 -20.99 -5.28 4.83
CA GLU A 380 -21.74 -4.20 5.47
C GLU A 380 -22.00 -4.51 6.94
N PHE A 381 -22.45 -5.74 7.25
CA PHE A 381 -22.61 -6.20 8.64
C PHE A 381 -21.29 -6.11 9.42
N CYS A 382 -20.19 -6.63 8.86
CA CYS A 382 -18.90 -6.62 9.52
C CYS A 382 -18.35 -5.19 9.70
N ALA A 383 -18.61 -4.30 8.73
CA ALA A 383 -18.21 -2.89 8.81
C ALA A 383 -19.02 -2.10 9.86
N SER A 384 -20.36 -2.27 9.89
CA SER A 384 -21.21 -1.72 10.95
C SER A 384 -20.74 -2.22 12.32
N ARG A 385 -20.49 -3.52 12.46
CA ARG A 385 -20.00 -4.10 13.71
C ARG A 385 -18.69 -3.49 14.18
N LEU A 386 -17.74 -3.24 13.27
CA LEU A 386 -16.49 -2.56 13.61
C LEU A 386 -16.75 -1.13 14.12
N LYS A 387 -17.65 -0.38 13.49
CA LYS A 387 -18.04 0.96 13.93
C LYS A 387 -18.61 0.94 15.35
N ASP A 388 -19.52 0.01 15.64
CA ASP A 388 -20.14 -0.13 16.97
C ASP A 388 -19.08 -0.46 18.03
N LEU A 389 -18.15 -1.38 17.73
CA LEU A 389 -17.04 -1.73 18.62
C LEU A 389 -16.12 -0.53 18.90
N ILE A 390 -15.81 0.29 17.88
CA ILE A 390 -15.01 1.52 18.06
C ILE A 390 -15.73 2.49 19.00
N GLN A 391 -17.02 2.77 18.75
CA GLN A 391 -17.81 3.68 19.57
C GLN A 391 -17.96 3.21 21.03
N ALA A 392 -18.20 1.93 21.25
CA ALA A 392 -18.29 1.35 22.59
C ALA A 392 -16.95 1.39 23.33
N PHE A 393 -15.85 1.00 22.67
CA PHE A 393 -14.53 0.99 23.28
C PHE A 393 -14.02 2.40 23.65
N GLU A 394 -14.39 3.41 22.88
CA GLU A 394 -14.05 4.81 23.16
C GLU A 394 -14.91 5.41 24.28
N SER A 395 -16.21 5.06 24.32
CA SER A 395 -17.10 5.43 25.42
C SER A 395 -16.61 4.89 26.77
N ASN A 396 -16.16 3.63 26.81
CA ASN A 396 -15.64 3.01 28.02
C ASN A 396 -14.33 3.64 28.51
N LYS A 397 -13.42 4.02 27.59
CA LYS A 397 -12.21 4.80 27.94
C LYS A 397 -12.58 6.13 28.61
N ASN A 398 -13.48 6.89 28.00
CA ASN A 398 -13.89 8.20 28.50
C ASN A 398 -14.57 8.12 29.88
N GLN A 399 -15.26 7.02 30.20
CA GLN A 399 -15.81 6.79 31.54
C GLN A 399 -14.72 6.43 32.56
N SER A 400 -13.72 5.62 32.18
CA SER A 400 -12.60 5.23 33.06
C SER A 400 -11.62 6.36 33.39
N GLU A 401 -11.59 7.43 32.59
CA GLU A 401 -10.68 8.58 32.77
C GLU A 401 -11.34 9.77 33.52
N GLN A 402 -12.62 9.69 33.89
CA GLN A 402 -13.24 10.71 34.76
C GLN A 402 -12.84 10.51 36.24
N PRO A 403 -12.37 11.57 36.94
CA PRO A 403 -12.08 11.46 38.37
C PRO A 403 -13.37 11.17 39.16
N CYS A 404 -13.39 10.10 39.95
CA CYS A 404 -14.48 9.83 40.90
C CYS A 404 -14.71 11.03 41.82
N LYS A 405 -15.74 11.84 41.55
CA LYS A 405 -16.25 12.81 42.51
C LYS A 405 -17.03 12.06 43.59
N ASN A 406 -16.54 12.14 44.82
CA ASN A 406 -17.11 11.51 46.01
C ASN A 406 -18.63 11.63 46.08
N THR A 407 -19.32 10.50 46.21
CA THR A 407 -20.75 10.45 46.53
C THR A 407 -20.97 10.69 48.03
N SER A 408 -21.43 11.89 48.38
CA SER A 408 -21.93 12.20 49.72
C SER A 408 -23.46 12.23 49.77
N LYS A 409 -24.03 11.20 50.41
CA LYS A 409 -25.41 11.03 50.93
C LYS A 409 -26.41 12.21 50.78
N GLN A 410 -27.55 11.92 50.14
CA GLN A 410 -28.96 12.28 50.48
C GLN A 410 -29.83 11.81 49.30
N GLY A 411 -31.08 11.36 49.41
CA GLY A 411 -31.96 11.07 50.55
C GLY A 411 -33.25 10.44 49.97
N ALA A 412 -33.95 9.59 50.73
CA ALA A 412 -35.04 8.77 50.18
C ALA A 412 -36.28 9.55 49.72
N LYS A 413 -36.98 9.04 48.69
CA LYS A 413 -38.45 9.02 48.65
C LYS A 413 -38.98 7.96 47.67
N ILE A 414 -39.96 7.20 48.15
CA ILE A 414 -40.76 6.21 47.41
C ILE A 414 -41.96 6.94 46.80
N ASN A 415 -42.47 6.49 45.64
CA ASN A 415 -43.89 6.57 45.34
C ASN A 415 -44.32 5.50 44.32
N GLU A 416 -45.59 5.13 44.39
CA GLU A 416 -46.15 3.89 43.83
C GLU A 416 -46.99 4.06 42.54
N GLN A 417 -47.28 2.91 41.92
CA GLN A 417 -48.48 2.57 41.11
C GLN A 417 -48.72 3.27 39.76
N ASN A 418 -48.74 2.48 38.67
CA ASN A 418 -50.04 2.11 38.05
C ASN A 418 -50.00 0.90 37.08
N GLN A 419 -51.20 0.37 36.83
CA GLN A 419 -51.61 -0.85 36.10
C GLN A 419 -51.53 -0.69 34.53
N VAL A 420 -51.10 -1.67 33.70
CA VAL A 420 -51.81 -2.87 33.15
C VAL A 420 -53.02 -2.47 32.24
N THR A 421 -53.25 -2.87 30.96
CA THR A 421 -52.69 -3.80 29.90
C THR A 421 -53.48 -3.58 28.57
N PRO A 422 -53.36 -4.34 27.42
CA PRO A 422 -52.25 -4.94 26.64
C PRO A 422 -52.38 -4.78 25.07
N ASN A 423 -51.55 -5.52 24.30
CA ASN A 423 -51.70 -5.96 22.89
C ASN A 423 -51.54 -4.96 21.71
N SER A 424 -50.47 -5.15 20.93
CA SER A 424 -50.57 -5.81 19.60
C SER A 424 -49.23 -6.45 19.17
N GLU A 425 -49.29 -7.38 18.24
CA GLU A 425 -48.25 -8.37 17.94
C GLU A 425 -47.06 -7.81 17.13
N ALA A 426 -45.83 -8.15 17.54
CA ALA A 426 -44.64 -8.07 16.68
C ALA A 426 -43.74 -9.30 16.94
N VAL A 427 -43.21 -9.86 15.85
CA VAL A 427 -42.50 -11.15 15.85
C VAL A 427 -41.16 -11.04 16.59
N ALA A 428 -40.90 -11.99 17.49
CA ALA A 428 -39.71 -12.00 18.33
C ALA A 428 -38.44 -12.46 17.57
N GLU A 429 -37.65 -11.51 17.07
CA GLU A 429 -36.21 -11.73 16.91
C GLU A 429 -35.55 -11.65 18.28
N LYS A 430 -34.93 -12.76 18.72
CA LYS A 430 -34.20 -12.80 20.00
C LYS A 430 -32.90 -12.01 19.87
N GLY A 431 -32.89 -10.80 20.45
CA GLY A 431 -31.67 -10.03 20.65
C GLY A 431 -30.66 -10.80 21.50
N PHE A 432 -29.45 -10.96 20.98
CA PHE A 432 -28.28 -11.37 21.77
C PHE A 432 -27.66 -10.12 22.44
N GLU A 433 -28.30 -9.63 23.49
CA GLU A 433 -27.67 -8.69 24.43
C GLU A 433 -26.81 -9.48 25.44
N GLU A 434 -25.57 -9.78 25.07
CA GLU A 434 -24.52 -10.12 26.03
C GLU A 434 -23.32 -9.18 25.86
N THR A 435 -23.42 -7.98 26.43
CA THR A 435 -22.26 -7.09 26.63
C THR A 435 -21.39 -7.63 27.76
N HIS A 436 -20.65 -8.70 27.49
CA HIS A 436 -19.59 -9.18 28.38
C HIS A 436 -18.45 -8.16 28.44
N GLU A 437 -18.32 -7.47 29.57
CA GLU A 437 -17.05 -6.85 29.96
C GLU A 437 -15.98 -7.95 30.10
N ARG A 438 -15.27 -8.22 29.01
CA ARG A 438 -14.19 -9.23 28.99
C ARG A 438 -12.99 -8.72 29.78
N ALA A 439 -12.98 -9.03 31.07
CA ALA A 439 -11.79 -8.91 31.91
C ALA A 439 -10.62 -9.71 31.28
N PHE A 440 -9.40 -9.19 31.42
CA PHE A 440 -8.19 -9.82 30.91
C PHE A 440 -7.95 -11.15 31.64
N ASP A 441 -8.18 -12.27 30.96
CA ASP A 441 -8.07 -13.62 31.53
C ASP A 441 -6.59 -13.99 31.77
N SER A 442 -6.14 -13.81 33.01
CA SER A 442 -4.78 -14.10 33.46
C SER A 442 -4.53 -15.59 33.72
N SER A 443 -5.56 -16.45 33.63
CA SER A 443 -5.46 -17.89 33.94
C SER A 443 -4.89 -18.73 32.79
N LEU A 444 -4.88 -18.20 31.57
CA LEU A 444 -4.42 -18.89 30.38
C LEU A 444 -2.89 -18.86 30.24
N PRO A 445 -2.25 -19.94 29.75
CA PRO A 445 -0.82 -19.93 29.48
C PRO A 445 -0.49 -18.86 28.43
N LYS A 446 0.43 -17.97 28.78
CA LYS A 446 0.73 -16.78 27.98
C LYS A 446 1.40 -17.18 26.65
N PRO A 447 0.99 -16.62 25.50
CA PRO A 447 1.54 -16.93 24.18
C PRO A 447 2.89 -16.22 23.92
N PHE A 448 3.80 -16.19 24.91
CA PHE A 448 5.08 -15.51 24.82
C PHE A 448 6.24 -16.47 24.94
N PHE A 449 7.33 -16.14 24.23
CA PHE A 449 8.56 -16.92 24.27
C PHE A 449 9.21 -16.83 25.64
N SER A 450 9.37 -17.97 26.31
CA SER A 450 10.03 -18.06 27.61
C SER A 450 11.55 -18.06 27.40
N THR A 451 12.25 -17.12 28.05
CA THR A 451 13.72 -17.07 28.05
C THR A 451 14.24 -16.85 29.47
N SER A 452 15.05 -17.78 29.96
CA SER A 452 15.92 -17.61 31.11
C SER A 452 17.35 -17.27 30.65
N ALA A 453 18.21 -16.82 31.56
CA ALA A 453 19.62 -16.54 31.25
C ALA A 453 20.37 -17.79 30.72
N ASP A 454 19.98 -18.99 31.19
CA ASP A 454 20.58 -20.28 30.83
C ASP A 454 19.80 -21.01 29.70
N ALA A 455 19.05 -20.27 28.87
CA ALA A 455 18.26 -20.86 27.78
C ALA A 455 19.16 -21.46 26.69
N LYS A 456 19.01 -22.76 26.43
CA LYS A 456 19.68 -23.45 25.33
C LYS A 456 18.91 -23.17 24.04
N LEU A 457 19.36 -22.18 23.28
CA LEU A 457 18.70 -21.79 22.04
C LEU A 457 19.24 -22.60 20.85
N TYR A 458 18.32 -23.07 20.02
CA TYR A 458 18.59 -23.59 18.68
C TYR A 458 17.83 -22.72 17.68
N GLU A 459 18.52 -22.14 16.71
CA GLU A 459 17.89 -21.28 15.70
C GLU A 459 18.37 -21.58 14.29
N PHE A 460 17.51 -21.27 13.32
CA PHE A 460 17.86 -21.28 11.89
C PHE A 460 17.08 -20.19 11.15
N LYS A 461 17.62 -19.74 10.01
CA LYS A 461 16.96 -18.75 9.16
C LYS A 461 15.95 -19.40 8.22
N THR A 462 14.94 -18.60 7.85
CA THR A 462 13.97 -18.90 6.80
C THR A 462 14.08 -17.84 5.71
N ARG A 463 13.36 -18.01 4.59
CA ARG A 463 13.38 -17.06 3.46
C ARG A 463 13.28 -15.59 3.85
N THR A 464 12.50 -15.25 4.87
CA THR A 464 12.26 -13.86 5.27
C THR A 464 12.58 -13.58 6.74
N GLY A 465 13.01 -14.57 7.53
CA GLY A 465 13.11 -14.44 8.99
C GLY A 465 13.95 -15.53 9.65
N ARG A 466 13.63 -15.88 10.89
CA ARG A 466 14.24 -17.00 11.62
C ARG A 466 13.26 -17.67 12.56
N ILE A 467 13.53 -18.93 12.88
CA ILE A 467 12.83 -19.69 13.92
C ILE A 467 13.83 -19.99 15.05
N ILE A 468 13.40 -19.75 16.28
CA ILE A 468 14.18 -19.93 17.51
C ILE A 468 13.43 -20.91 18.41
N PHE A 469 14.12 -21.94 18.87
CA PHE A 469 13.64 -22.95 19.80
C PHE A 469 14.40 -22.81 21.12
N ASN A 470 13.71 -22.62 22.24
CA ASN A 470 14.31 -22.76 23.56
C ASN A 470 14.26 -24.23 23.97
N HIS A 471 15.36 -24.95 23.76
CA HIS A 471 15.50 -26.37 24.14
C HIS A 471 15.47 -26.61 25.65
N SER A 472 15.61 -25.58 26.49
CA SER A 472 15.50 -25.73 27.95
C SER A 472 14.08 -25.91 28.47
N VAL A 473 13.03 -25.70 27.66
CA VAL A 473 11.63 -25.78 28.10
C VAL A 473 10.81 -26.91 27.44
N PHE A 474 11.39 -27.70 26.54
CA PHE A 474 10.69 -28.83 25.92
C PHE A 474 10.76 -30.11 26.75
N SER A 475 9.65 -30.83 26.76
CA SER A 475 9.56 -32.26 27.10
C SER A 475 9.53 -33.09 25.81
N THR A 476 9.77 -34.40 25.89
CA THR A 476 9.68 -35.31 24.73
C THR A 476 8.32 -35.20 24.02
N GLU A 477 7.22 -35.21 24.78
CA GLU A 477 5.86 -35.12 24.23
C GLU A 477 5.61 -33.79 23.51
N SER A 478 6.06 -32.68 24.10
CA SER A 478 5.85 -31.38 23.50
C SER A 478 6.77 -31.12 22.31
N ALA A 479 8.02 -31.57 22.35
CA ALA A 479 8.90 -31.56 21.19
C ALA A 479 8.28 -32.32 20.01
N ALA A 480 7.65 -33.48 20.26
CA ALA A 480 6.93 -34.25 19.24
C ALA A 480 5.78 -33.42 18.63
N LYS A 481 4.92 -32.81 19.46
CA LYS A 481 3.84 -31.90 18.99
C LYS A 481 4.35 -30.75 18.11
N ILE A 482 5.49 -30.15 18.47
CA ILE A 482 6.12 -29.10 17.65
C ILE A 482 6.58 -29.65 16.29
N VAL A 483 7.20 -30.83 16.26
CA VAL A 483 7.63 -31.50 15.01
C VAL A 483 6.43 -31.87 14.13
N GLU A 484 5.39 -32.47 14.71
CA GLU A 484 4.14 -32.88 14.04
C GLU A 484 3.38 -31.68 13.47
N SER A 485 3.42 -30.53 14.14
CA SER A 485 2.79 -29.29 13.63
C SER A 485 3.42 -28.75 12.34
N CYS A 486 4.56 -29.26 11.90
CA CYS A 486 5.29 -28.77 10.73
C CYS A 486 4.74 -29.39 9.42
N PRO A 487 3.93 -28.66 8.61
CA PRO A 487 3.27 -29.25 7.45
C PRO A 487 4.23 -29.68 6.35
N THR A 488 5.39 -29.02 6.22
CA THR A 488 6.44 -29.39 5.25
C THR A 488 7.46 -30.40 5.78
N LYS A 489 7.27 -30.91 7.02
CA LYS A 489 8.13 -31.93 7.65
C LYS A 489 9.63 -31.58 7.65
N ILE A 490 9.96 -30.29 7.73
CA ILE A 490 11.34 -29.80 7.81
C ILE A 490 11.93 -29.88 9.22
N LEU A 491 11.13 -30.30 10.21
CA LEU A 491 11.56 -30.54 11.59
C LEU A 491 11.60 -32.05 11.86
N LYS A 492 12.52 -32.47 12.74
CA LYS A 492 12.59 -33.81 13.33
C LYS A 492 12.97 -33.72 14.79
N LEU A 493 12.79 -34.81 15.52
CA LEU A 493 13.43 -34.99 16.83
C LEU A 493 14.90 -35.34 16.63
N SER A 494 15.77 -34.70 17.41
CA SER A 494 17.15 -35.12 17.61
C SER A 494 17.24 -36.34 18.54
N GLU A 495 18.43 -36.94 18.66
CA GLU A 495 18.72 -38.02 19.62
C GLU A 495 18.37 -37.67 21.08
N ARG A 496 18.31 -36.36 21.41
CA ARG A 496 17.93 -35.84 22.73
C ARG A 496 16.44 -35.51 22.85
N ASN A 497 15.60 -35.96 21.91
CA ASN A 497 14.17 -35.64 21.80
C ASN A 497 13.86 -34.13 21.72
N LEU A 498 14.77 -33.34 21.15
CA LEU A 498 14.59 -31.89 20.96
C LEU A 498 14.33 -31.55 19.49
N PRO A 499 13.47 -30.56 19.17
CA PRO A 499 13.13 -30.20 17.79
C PRO A 499 14.32 -29.55 17.07
N VAL A 500 14.72 -30.14 15.95
CA VAL A 500 15.82 -29.66 15.08
C VAL A 500 15.41 -29.75 13.61
N LEU A 501 16.18 -29.12 12.71
CA LEU A 501 15.97 -29.30 11.27
C LEU A 501 16.16 -30.76 10.83
N ALA A 502 15.30 -31.20 9.91
CA ALA A 502 15.40 -32.46 9.18
C ALA A 502 16.14 -32.32 7.84
N ILE A 503 16.40 -31.08 7.41
CA ILE A 503 17.00 -30.65 6.15
C ILE A 503 18.23 -29.76 6.41
N GLU A 504 19.01 -29.44 5.39
CA GLU A 504 20.10 -28.48 5.54
C GLU A 504 19.56 -27.05 5.78
N PRO A 505 20.24 -26.20 6.57
CA PRO A 505 19.77 -24.83 6.86
C PRO A 505 19.50 -23.98 5.62
N GLU A 506 20.33 -24.11 4.58
CA GLU A 506 20.20 -23.37 3.31
C GLU A 506 18.92 -23.75 2.56
N GLU A 507 18.37 -24.95 2.75
CA GLU A 507 17.08 -25.33 2.19
C GLU A 507 15.90 -24.63 2.89
N ALA A 508 16.01 -24.41 4.22
CA ALA A 508 15.05 -23.61 4.96
C ALA A 508 15.08 -22.13 4.53
N GLU A 509 16.28 -21.57 4.32
CA GLU A 509 16.49 -20.23 3.76
C GLU A 509 15.93 -20.10 2.33
N ARG A 510 16.11 -21.12 1.47
CA ARG A 510 15.57 -21.10 0.10
C ARG A 510 14.04 -21.21 0.04
N GLY A 511 13.38 -21.61 1.13
CA GLY A 511 11.93 -21.59 1.27
C GLY A 511 11.24 -22.94 1.46
N LYS A 512 11.95 -24.02 1.81
CA LYS A 512 11.31 -25.27 2.30
C LYS A 512 10.49 -25.03 3.58
N CYS A 513 10.86 -24.02 4.36
CA CYS A 513 9.97 -23.46 5.37
C CYS A 513 8.96 -22.52 4.68
N ILE A 514 7.67 -22.87 4.72
CA ILE A 514 6.58 -22.01 4.24
C ILE A 514 6.19 -20.89 5.22
N GLU A 515 6.88 -20.77 6.36
CA GLU A 515 6.69 -19.69 7.35
C GLU A 515 5.22 -19.53 7.83
N CYS A 516 4.49 -20.64 7.94
CA CYS A 516 3.06 -20.71 8.26
C CYS A 516 2.69 -20.55 9.75
N LEU A 517 3.67 -20.19 10.60
CA LEU A 517 3.56 -20.03 12.06
C LEU A 517 3.09 -21.25 12.88
N ALA A 518 2.87 -22.42 12.25
CA ALA A 518 2.27 -23.59 12.91
C ALA A 518 3.00 -24.02 14.20
N CYS A 519 4.34 -24.11 14.19
CA CYS A 519 5.13 -24.51 15.34
C CYS A 519 5.19 -23.45 16.47
N GLU A 520 5.03 -22.17 16.17
CA GLU A 520 4.89 -21.12 17.20
C GLU A 520 3.53 -21.25 17.90
N PHE A 521 2.45 -21.39 17.13
CA PHE A 521 1.11 -21.61 17.67
C PHE A 521 1.03 -22.92 18.48
N ALA A 522 1.53 -24.05 17.97
CA ALA A 522 1.57 -25.31 18.70
C ALA A 522 2.34 -25.20 20.03
N SER A 523 3.36 -24.33 20.11
CA SER A 523 4.08 -24.06 21.34
C SER A 523 3.31 -23.19 22.34
N TRP A 524 2.40 -22.34 21.88
CA TRP A 524 1.48 -21.59 22.72
C TRP A 524 0.34 -22.49 23.23
N GLU A 525 -0.21 -23.33 22.34
CA GLU A 525 -1.29 -24.27 22.69
C GLU A 525 -0.83 -25.36 23.67
N SER A 526 0.44 -25.76 23.59
CA SER A 526 1.08 -26.65 24.56
C SER A 526 1.47 -25.94 25.87
N GLY A 527 1.29 -24.61 25.98
CA GLY A 527 1.55 -23.82 27.18
C GLY A 527 3.02 -23.56 27.52
N ILE A 528 3.95 -23.81 26.60
CA ILE A 528 5.40 -23.85 26.87
C ILE A 528 6.11 -22.54 26.52
N GLY A 529 5.68 -21.87 25.46
CA GLY A 529 6.38 -20.69 24.94
C GLY A 529 7.83 -21.00 24.50
N GLY A 530 8.10 -22.21 24.01
CA GLY A 530 9.43 -22.69 23.61
C GLY A 530 9.80 -22.43 22.15
N VAL A 531 8.88 -21.88 21.34
CA VAL A 531 9.15 -21.47 19.95
C VAL A 531 8.88 -19.97 19.78
N LYS A 532 9.77 -19.28 19.09
CA LYS A 532 9.58 -17.92 18.58
C LYS A 532 9.95 -17.88 17.11
N ILE A 533 9.12 -17.22 16.32
CA ILE A 533 9.40 -16.94 14.91
C ILE A 533 9.55 -15.43 14.76
N GLU A 534 10.66 -14.98 14.20
CA GLU A 534 10.94 -13.56 14.00
C GLU A 534 10.91 -13.21 12.52
N PHE A 535 10.03 -12.27 12.18
CA PHE A 535 9.85 -11.74 10.83
C PHE A 535 10.25 -10.26 10.83
N PRO A 536 11.54 -9.93 10.68
CA PRO A 536 11.99 -8.54 10.68
C PRO A 536 11.33 -7.75 9.55
N ILE A 537 11.11 -6.46 9.81
CA ILE A 537 10.58 -5.48 8.86
C ILE A 537 11.54 -4.28 8.88
N LYS A 538 12.35 -4.15 7.85
CA LYS A 538 13.38 -3.11 7.78
C LYS A 538 12.72 -1.72 7.76
N ASN A 539 13.25 -0.78 8.53
CA ASN A 539 12.81 0.62 8.65
C ASN A 539 11.40 0.86 9.26
N LEU A 540 10.69 -0.19 9.66
CA LEU A 540 9.49 -0.09 10.49
C LEU A 540 9.91 -0.05 11.96
N ALA A 541 9.38 0.92 12.72
CA ALA A 541 9.64 1.08 14.15
C ALA A 541 8.75 0.15 15.00
#